data_AF-A0A433NQ06-F1
#
_entry.id   AF-A0A433NQ06-F1
#
_cell.length_a   1.000
_cell.length_b   1.000
_cell.length_c   1.000
_cell.angle_alpha   90.00
_cell.angle_beta   90.00
_cell.angle_gamma   90.00
#
_symmetry.space_group_name_H-M   'P 1'
#
loop_
_entity.id
_entity.type
_entity.pdbx_description
1 polymer ?
#
loop_
_entity_poly.entity_id
_entity_poly.type
_entity_poly.pdbx_seq_one_letter_code
_entity_poly.pdbx_strand_id
1 'polypeptide(L)'
;MHHFNFKSLTFYGIAIGSVLLLFKTVTVYGEKNLQAPPQINSRYRIVLAEKLSSCNKLEPIILNIHQSGIYLNGFLSPANTNTETISFASQTNQSLTGKYQNQTVSLSGQISSSILCNHTNLETQVNTNQKNNSRQSISLYMQLVDQENLIGQITVNGFPKLVKFTAISLQAQEKSEKQNIN
;
A
#
# COMPACT_ATOMS: atom_id res chain seq x y z
N MET A 1 39.24 -32.18 46.94
CA MET A 1 38.04 -31.66 46.23
C MET A 1 38.39 -31.48 44.75
N HIS A 2 37.99 -32.41 43.87
CA HIS A 2 37.62 -32.14 42.45
C HIS A 2 37.24 -33.45 41.76
N HIS A 3 35.97 -33.86 41.85
CA HIS A 3 35.42 -34.96 41.04
C HIS A 3 34.88 -34.38 39.73
N PHE A 4 35.78 -33.96 38.83
CA PHE A 4 35.40 -33.51 37.50
C PHE A 4 35.23 -34.74 36.61
N ASN A 5 33.98 -35.21 36.47
CA ASN A 5 33.68 -36.41 35.67
C ASN A 5 33.70 -36.07 34.18
N PHE A 6 34.83 -36.31 33.51
CA PHE A 6 35.02 -36.07 32.08
C PHE A 6 33.91 -36.67 31.20
N LYS A 7 33.37 -37.83 31.59
CA LYS A 7 32.21 -38.45 30.93
C LYS A 7 30.96 -37.56 30.93
N SER A 8 30.71 -36.87 32.04
CA SER A 8 29.59 -35.95 32.18
C SER A 8 29.80 -34.67 31.35
N LEU A 9 31.04 -34.16 31.30
CA LEU A 9 31.37 -33.01 30.45
C LEU A 9 31.09 -33.29 28.97
N THR A 10 31.52 -34.44 28.45
CA THR A 10 31.27 -34.82 27.05
C THR A 10 29.79 -34.99 26.77
N PHE A 11 29.04 -35.63 27.69
CA PHE A 11 27.59 -35.78 27.55
C PHE A 11 26.87 -34.44 27.47
N TYR A 12 27.16 -33.51 28.38
CA TYR A 12 26.57 -32.18 28.36
C TYR A 12 27.03 -31.36 27.14
N GLY A 13 28.29 -31.50 26.72
CA GLY A 13 28.80 -30.85 25.52
C GLY A 13 28.05 -31.29 24.25
N ILE A 14 27.82 -32.59 24.08
CA ILE A 14 27.04 -33.13 22.96
C ILE A 14 25.58 -32.67 23.03
N ALA A 15 24.97 -32.71 24.22
CA ALA A 15 23.59 -32.30 24.41
C ALA A 15 23.40 -30.81 24.08
N ILE A 16 24.25 -29.94 24.61
CA ILE A 16 24.24 -28.50 24.34
C ILE A 16 24.51 -28.24 22.86
N GLY A 17 25.52 -28.88 22.28
CA GLY A 17 25.85 -28.74 20.85
C GLY A 17 24.68 -29.14 19.94
N SER A 18 23.98 -30.22 20.27
CA SER A 18 22.81 -30.68 19.52
C SER A 18 21.66 -29.67 19.59
N VAL A 19 21.38 -29.12 20.78
CA VAL A 19 20.34 -28.10 20.95
C VAL A 19 20.68 -26.83 20.17
N LEU A 20 21.93 -26.36 20.23
CA LEU A 20 22.37 -25.18 19.47
C LEU A 20 22.25 -25.39 17.95
N LEU A 21 22.58 -26.59 17.46
CA LEU A 21 22.49 -26.92 16.05
C LEU A 21 21.03 -26.95 15.58
N LEU A 22 20.13 -27.54 16.37
CA LEU A 22 18.70 -27.57 16.08
C LEU A 22 18.11 -26.16 16.12
N PHE A 23 18.43 -25.37 17.16
CA PHE A 23 18.01 -23.98 17.27
C PHE A 23 18.46 -23.17 16.05
N LYS A 24 19.74 -23.23 15.68
CA LYS A 24 20.27 -22.56 14.49
C LYS A 24 19.52 -22.97 13.21
N THR A 25 19.23 -24.26 13.06
CA THR A 25 18.52 -24.77 11.87
C THR A 25 17.10 -24.20 11.79
N VAL A 26 16.38 -24.21 12.91
CA VAL A 26 15.02 -23.66 12.99
C VAL A 26 15.02 -22.14 12.81
N THR A 27 15.99 -21.42 13.39
CA THR A 27 16.15 -19.97 13.21
C THR A 27 16.41 -19.62 11.75
N VAL A 28 17.36 -20.27 11.09
CA VAL A 28 17.68 -20.02 9.67
C VAL A 28 16.47 -20.36 8.78
N TYR A 29 15.75 -21.44 9.10
CA TYR A 29 14.53 -21.78 8.37
C TYR A 29 13.45 -20.71 8.56
N GLY A 30 13.23 -20.24 9.78
CA GLY A 30 12.29 -19.16 10.09
C GLY A 30 12.66 -17.86 9.38
N GLU A 31 13.93 -17.45 9.43
CA GLU A 31 14.41 -16.25 8.76
C GLU A 31 14.26 -16.28 7.24
N LYS A 32 14.33 -17.46 6.62
CA LYS A 32 14.18 -17.60 5.16
C LYS A 32 12.73 -17.73 4.71
N ASN A 33 11.88 -18.38 5.49
CA ASN A 33 10.53 -18.76 5.05
C ASN A 33 9.41 -17.96 5.74
N LEU A 34 9.70 -17.28 6.86
CA LEU A 34 8.74 -16.52 7.66
C LEU A 34 9.11 -15.03 7.71
N GLN A 35 9.64 -14.48 6.61
CA GLN A 35 9.88 -13.05 6.53
C GLN A 35 8.56 -12.29 6.45
N ALA A 36 8.47 -11.23 7.25
CA ALA A 36 7.40 -10.27 7.09
C ALA A 36 7.50 -9.61 5.70
N PRO A 37 6.38 -9.39 5.00
CA PRO A 37 6.39 -8.61 3.78
C PRO A 37 6.95 -7.20 4.04
N PRO A 38 7.61 -6.58 3.04
CA PRO A 38 8.06 -5.20 3.16
C PRO A 38 6.89 -4.27 3.52
N GLN A 39 7.21 -3.22 4.28
CA GLN A 39 6.22 -2.26 4.73
C GLN A 39 5.82 -1.31 3.58
N ILE A 40 4.53 -1.23 3.30
CA ILE A 40 3.90 -0.37 2.28
C ILE A 40 2.93 0.62 2.97
N ASN A 41 3.18 0.93 4.24
CA ASN A 41 2.33 1.82 5.05
C ASN A 41 2.73 3.29 4.84
N SER A 42 2.34 3.87 3.71
CA SER A 42 2.68 5.24 3.34
C SER A 42 1.56 5.94 2.56
N ARG A 43 1.73 7.25 2.40
CA ARG A 43 0.90 8.11 1.55
C ARG A 43 1.62 8.27 0.22
N TYR A 44 0.96 7.90 -0.86
CA TYR A 44 1.52 7.93 -2.21
C TYR A 44 0.82 8.97 -3.05
N ARG A 45 1.58 9.82 -3.72
CA ARG A 45 1.05 10.69 -4.76
C ARG A 45 0.96 9.91 -6.06
N ILE A 46 -0.25 9.77 -6.61
CA ILE A 46 -0.48 9.11 -7.89
C ILE A 46 -0.22 10.10 -9.02
N VAL A 47 0.64 9.70 -9.95
CA VAL A 47 0.92 10.37 -11.22
C VAL A 47 0.48 9.43 -12.35
N LEU A 48 -0.56 9.79 -13.07
CA LEU A 48 -1.04 8.99 -14.21
C LEU A 48 -0.19 9.31 -15.43
N ALA A 49 0.20 8.27 -16.18
CA ALA A 49 0.97 8.42 -17.41
C ALA A 49 0.13 9.01 -18.55
N GLU A 50 -1.19 8.78 -18.52
CA GLU A 50 -2.14 9.25 -19.52
C GLU A 50 -3.33 9.89 -18.83
N LYS A 51 -3.94 10.89 -19.48
CA LYS A 51 -5.21 11.45 -19.02
C LYS A 51 -6.29 10.38 -19.17
N LEU A 52 -7.11 10.19 -18.13
CA LEU A 52 -8.37 9.46 -18.25
C LEU A 52 -9.23 10.20 -19.28
N SER A 53 -9.65 9.50 -20.33
CA SER A 53 -10.29 10.09 -21.53
C SER A 53 -11.58 10.88 -21.25
N SER A 54 -12.11 10.79 -20.04
CA SER A 54 -13.33 11.47 -19.57
C SER A 54 -13.08 12.63 -18.60
N CYS A 55 -11.82 13.01 -18.34
CA CYS A 55 -11.46 13.85 -17.19
C CYS A 55 -10.56 15.02 -17.61
N ASN A 56 -11.17 16.21 -17.73
CA ASN A 56 -10.51 17.42 -18.24
C ASN A 56 -9.45 18.01 -17.30
N LYS A 57 -9.56 17.78 -15.99
CA LYS A 57 -8.54 18.11 -14.99
C LYS A 57 -8.45 16.98 -13.98
N LEU A 58 -7.29 16.32 -13.92
CA LEU A 58 -6.93 15.49 -12.77
C LEU A 58 -6.18 16.38 -11.79
N GLU A 59 -6.82 16.71 -10.68
CA GLU A 59 -6.07 17.13 -9.51
C GLU A 59 -5.20 15.95 -9.03
N PRO A 60 -4.03 16.22 -8.43
CA PRO A 60 -3.20 15.16 -7.89
C PRO A 60 -4.00 14.38 -6.85
N ILE A 61 -3.96 13.05 -6.94
CA ILE A 61 -4.67 12.14 -6.03
C ILE A 61 -3.64 11.54 -5.08
N ILE A 62 -3.98 11.48 -3.80
CA ILE A 62 -3.20 10.82 -2.76
C ILE A 62 -3.85 9.48 -2.43
N LEU A 63 -3.06 8.40 -2.53
CA LEU A 63 -3.42 7.06 -2.08
C LEU A 63 -2.82 6.84 -0.70
N ASN A 64 -3.67 6.62 0.29
CA ASN A 64 -3.26 6.26 1.64
C ASN A 64 -3.39 4.74 1.77
N ILE A 65 -2.32 4.06 2.18
CA ILE A 65 -2.30 2.61 2.36
C ILE A 65 -1.95 2.30 3.82
N HIS A 66 -2.77 1.47 4.46
CA HIS A 66 -2.53 0.87 5.76
C HIS A 66 -2.37 -0.65 5.61
N GLN A 67 -1.28 -1.19 6.15
CA GLN A 67 -0.93 -2.61 6.03
C GLN A 67 -1.10 -3.34 7.36
N SER A 68 -1.73 -4.52 7.31
CA SER A 68 -1.79 -5.49 8.41
C SER A 68 -1.38 -6.86 7.88
N GLY A 69 -0.12 -7.23 8.11
CA GLY A 69 0.48 -8.43 7.51
C GLY A 69 0.49 -8.36 5.98
N ILE A 70 -0.18 -9.30 5.32
CA ILE A 70 -0.35 -9.31 3.86
C ILE A 70 -1.59 -8.53 3.40
N TYR A 71 -2.46 -8.10 4.32
CA TYR A 71 -3.69 -7.38 3.97
C TYR A 71 -3.44 -5.88 3.91
N LEU A 72 -4.07 -5.25 2.94
CA LEU A 72 -3.96 -3.83 2.69
C LEU A 72 -5.34 -3.20 2.69
N ASN A 73 -5.46 -2.10 3.42
CA ASN A 73 -6.59 -1.19 3.35
C ASN A 73 -6.08 0.15 2.82
N GLY A 74 -6.92 0.89 2.11
CA GLY A 74 -6.54 2.20 1.65
C GLY A 74 -7.73 3.06 1.27
N PHE A 75 -7.45 4.31 0.96
CA PHE A 75 -8.45 5.25 0.46
C PHE A 75 -7.77 6.30 -0.40
N LEU A 76 -8.51 6.82 -1.38
CA LEU A 76 -8.06 7.92 -2.23
C LEU A 76 -8.59 9.24 -1.65
N SER A 77 -7.73 10.27 -1.67
CA SER A 77 -8.09 11.63 -1.29
C SER A 77 -7.54 12.64 -2.29
N PRO A 78 -8.24 13.74 -2.59
CA PRO A 78 -7.67 14.84 -3.35
C PRO A 78 -6.44 15.42 -2.63
N ALA A 79 -5.43 15.89 -3.37
CA ALA A 79 -4.22 16.45 -2.77
C ALA A 79 -4.46 17.75 -1.97
N ASN A 80 -5.56 18.45 -2.24
CA ASN A 80 -5.89 19.74 -1.61
C ASN A 80 -6.68 19.62 -0.29
N THR A 81 -7.01 18.41 0.16
CA THR A 81 -7.72 18.23 1.44
C THR A 81 -6.72 18.11 2.58
N ASN A 82 -6.71 19.11 3.48
CA ASN A 82 -5.99 19.03 4.75
C ASN A 82 -6.43 17.78 5.52
N THR A 83 -5.47 17.05 6.09
CA THR A 83 -5.65 15.75 6.75
C THR A 83 -6.67 15.74 7.89
N GLU A 84 -6.96 16.90 8.47
CA GLU A 84 -7.82 17.04 9.64
C GLU A 84 -9.32 17.04 9.32
N THR A 85 -9.71 17.24 8.04
CA THR A 85 -11.12 17.29 7.63
C THR A 85 -11.66 16.01 6.98
N ILE A 86 -10.83 14.96 6.84
CA ILE A 86 -11.32 13.65 6.39
C ILE A 86 -12.05 12.98 7.57
N SER A 87 -13.35 13.26 7.69
CA SER A 87 -14.20 12.62 8.70
C SER A 87 -14.13 11.09 8.59
N PHE A 88 -14.22 10.39 9.74
CA PHE A 88 -14.28 8.91 9.81
C PHE A 88 -15.35 8.31 8.86
N ALA A 89 -16.42 9.06 8.57
CA ALA A 89 -17.46 8.69 7.61
C ALA A 89 -17.01 8.75 6.13
N SER A 90 -16.03 9.59 5.78
CA SER A 90 -15.44 9.63 4.43
C SER A 90 -14.46 8.47 4.23
N GLN A 91 -13.75 8.03 5.28
CA GLN A 91 -12.80 6.92 5.21
C GLN A 91 -13.50 5.56 5.03
N THR A 92 -14.65 5.36 5.67
CA THR A 92 -15.41 4.09 5.57
C THR A 92 -16.11 3.91 4.23
N ASN A 93 -16.55 5.00 3.61
CA ASN A 93 -17.31 4.98 2.35
C ASN A 93 -16.46 4.96 1.07
N GLN A 94 -15.13 5.09 1.19
CA GLN A 94 -14.17 5.14 0.08
C GLN A 94 -13.00 4.17 0.32
N SER A 95 -13.33 3.01 0.91
CA SER A 95 -12.34 2.01 1.28
C SER A 95 -11.97 1.15 0.08
N LEU A 96 -10.67 1.08 -0.15
CA LEU A 96 -10.01 0.11 -1.00
C LEU A 96 -9.46 -0.99 -0.11
N THR A 97 -9.66 -2.23 -0.49
CA THR A 97 -9.14 -3.39 0.22
C THR A 97 -8.41 -4.29 -0.73
N GLY A 98 -7.45 -5.05 -0.19
CA GLY A 98 -6.77 -6.08 -0.95
C GLY A 98 -5.56 -6.63 -0.22
N LYS A 99 -4.55 -7.01 -0.99
CA LYS A 99 -3.43 -7.80 -0.47
C LYS A 99 -2.12 -7.48 -1.15
N TYR A 100 -1.05 -7.70 -0.41
CA TYR A 100 0.31 -7.77 -0.89
C TYR A 100 0.73 -9.24 -1.01
N GLN A 101 1.05 -9.67 -2.23
CA GLN A 101 1.49 -11.04 -2.50
C GLN A 101 2.48 -11.03 -3.66
N ASN A 102 3.57 -11.79 -3.55
CA ASN A 102 4.57 -11.93 -4.62
C ASN A 102 5.08 -10.58 -5.17
N GLN A 103 5.37 -9.62 -4.28
CA GLN A 103 5.83 -8.26 -4.63
C GLN A 103 4.80 -7.40 -5.37
N THR A 104 3.57 -7.89 -5.49
CA THR A 104 2.45 -7.18 -6.10
C THR A 104 1.43 -6.74 -5.05
N VAL A 105 0.88 -5.56 -5.24
CA VAL A 105 -0.20 -4.97 -4.47
C VAL A 105 -1.44 -4.96 -5.36
N SER A 106 -2.50 -5.59 -4.89
CA SER A 106 -3.83 -5.44 -5.46
C SER A 106 -4.72 -4.68 -4.47
N LEU A 107 -5.34 -3.60 -4.90
CA LEU A 107 -6.33 -2.84 -4.12
C LEU A 107 -7.57 -2.62 -4.97
N SER A 108 -8.75 -2.90 -4.42
CA SER A 108 -10.01 -2.71 -5.13
C SER A 108 -11.09 -2.23 -4.19
N GLY A 109 -12.07 -1.49 -4.71
CA GLY A 109 -13.16 -0.98 -3.91
C GLY A 109 -13.96 0.06 -4.66
N GLN A 110 -14.86 0.72 -3.94
CA GLN A 110 -15.70 1.78 -4.50
C GLN A 110 -15.20 3.12 -4.01
N ILE A 111 -15.10 4.07 -4.94
CA ILE A 111 -14.74 5.46 -4.64
C ILE A 111 -15.81 6.40 -5.19
N SER A 112 -15.86 7.61 -4.66
CA SER A 112 -16.67 8.67 -5.27
C SER A 112 -16.07 9.06 -6.61
N SER A 113 -16.91 9.10 -7.65
CA SER A 113 -16.53 9.59 -8.99
C SER A 113 -15.87 10.98 -8.95
N SER A 114 -16.29 11.84 -8.01
CA SER A 114 -15.73 13.18 -7.80
C SER A 114 -14.24 13.21 -7.41
N ILE A 115 -13.69 12.12 -6.85
CA ILE A 115 -12.27 12.04 -6.48
C ILE A 115 -11.40 11.77 -7.70
N LEU A 116 -11.90 10.96 -8.63
CA LEU A 116 -11.17 10.61 -9.84
C LEU A 116 -11.26 11.73 -10.87
N CYS A 117 -12.46 12.30 -11.03
CA CYS A 117 -12.77 13.30 -12.03
C CYS A 117 -13.78 14.30 -11.49
N ASN A 118 -13.36 15.56 -11.35
CA ASN A 118 -14.29 16.64 -11.05
C ASN A 118 -15.04 16.96 -12.34
N HIS A 119 -16.21 16.35 -12.55
CA HIS A 119 -17.13 16.73 -13.62
C HIS A 119 -17.74 18.10 -13.26
N THR A 120 -17.01 19.18 -13.52
CA THR A 120 -17.65 20.48 -13.69
C THR A 120 -18.42 20.42 -15.02
N ASN A 121 -19.70 20.05 -14.93
CA ASN A 121 -20.75 20.09 -15.95
C ASN A 121 -20.34 20.55 -17.36
N LEU A 122 -20.49 19.66 -18.35
CA LEU A 122 -20.96 20.00 -19.70
C LEU A 122 -21.56 18.71 -20.29
N GLU A 123 -22.84 18.77 -20.66
CA GLU A 123 -23.68 17.72 -21.28
C GLU A 123 -24.19 16.64 -20.31
N THR A 124 -25.22 16.86 -19.50
CA THR A 124 -26.60 16.96 -19.98
C THR A 124 -27.45 17.61 -18.89
N GLN A 125 -28.06 18.76 -19.19
CA GLN A 125 -29.20 19.26 -18.45
C GLN A 125 -30.40 18.36 -18.76
N VAL A 126 -30.59 17.30 -17.99
CA VAL A 126 -31.92 16.72 -17.77
C VAL A 126 -32.07 16.50 -16.28
N ASN A 127 -32.78 17.43 -15.65
CA ASN A 127 -33.52 17.29 -14.40
C ASN A 127 -33.03 16.20 -13.44
N THR A 128 -32.26 16.56 -12.42
CA THR A 128 -32.42 15.99 -11.07
C THR A 128 -31.60 16.80 -10.08
N ASN A 129 -32.27 17.30 -9.04
CA ASN A 129 -31.67 17.76 -7.79
C ASN A 129 -31.08 16.56 -7.03
N GLN A 130 -30.13 15.86 -7.64
CA GLN A 130 -29.48 14.68 -7.08
C GLN A 130 -27.99 14.99 -7.07
N LYS A 131 -27.47 15.35 -5.89
CA LYS A 131 -26.03 15.29 -5.62
C LYS A 131 -25.59 13.88 -6.03
N ASN A 132 -24.99 13.75 -7.21
CA ASN A 132 -24.60 12.48 -7.80
C ASN A 132 -23.47 11.86 -6.96
N ASN A 133 -23.85 11.16 -5.89
CA ASN A 133 -23.04 10.21 -5.14
C ASN A 133 -22.80 8.95 -6.00
N SER A 134 -22.41 9.13 -7.27
CA SER A 134 -22.10 8.02 -8.16
C SER A 134 -20.79 7.40 -7.70
N ARG A 135 -20.88 6.16 -7.22
CA ARG A 135 -19.75 5.36 -6.79
C ARG A 135 -19.22 4.59 -7.99
N GLN A 136 -17.92 4.66 -8.22
CA GLN A 136 -17.24 3.89 -9.25
C GLN A 136 -16.37 2.84 -8.59
N SER A 137 -16.49 1.60 -9.06
CA SER A 137 -15.57 0.54 -8.67
C SER A 137 -14.25 0.75 -9.37
N ILE A 138 -13.17 0.75 -8.62
CA ILE A 138 -11.81 0.82 -9.15
C ILE A 138 -11.01 -0.39 -8.73
N SER A 139 -10.01 -0.73 -9.53
CA SER A 139 -9.01 -1.75 -9.22
C SER A 139 -7.63 -1.21 -9.56
N LEU A 140 -6.73 -1.30 -8.60
CA LEU A 140 -5.35 -0.88 -8.68
C LEU A 140 -4.48 -2.13 -8.58
N TYR A 141 -3.63 -2.34 -9.58
CA TYR A 141 -2.61 -3.36 -9.58
C TYR A 141 -1.26 -2.69 -9.69
N MET A 142 -0.39 -2.88 -8.71
CA MET A 142 0.91 -2.22 -8.68
C MET A 142 1.99 -3.13 -8.11
N GLN A 143 3.24 -2.80 -8.42
CA GLN A 143 4.43 -3.51 -7.97
C GLN A 143 5.35 -2.53 -7.25
N LEU A 144 5.95 -2.98 -6.15
CA LEU A 144 6.93 -2.19 -5.40
C LEU A 144 8.25 -2.15 -6.18
N VAL A 145 8.74 -0.95 -6.42
CA VAL A 145 9.98 -0.64 -7.15
C VAL A 145 10.87 0.18 -6.23
N ASP A 146 12.15 -0.20 -6.14
CA ASP A 146 13.17 0.48 -5.33
C ASP A 146 12.78 0.66 -3.85
N GLN A 147 12.01 -0.29 -3.29
CA GLN A 147 11.52 -0.32 -1.90
C GLN A 147 10.58 0.83 -1.48
N GLU A 148 10.40 1.86 -2.30
CA GLU A 148 9.65 3.08 -1.92
C GLU A 148 8.57 3.49 -2.93
N ASN A 149 8.74 3.19 -4.21
CA ASN A 149 7.82 3.64 -5.25
C ASN A 149 6.94 2.48 -5.71
N LEU A 150 5.73 2.80 -6.19
CA LEU A 150 4.80 1.82 -6.71
C LEU A 150 4.53 2.14 -8.18
N ILE A 151 4.72 1.17 -9.07
CA ILE A 151 4.38 1.32 -10.49
C ILE A 151 3.25 0.36 -10.79
N GLY A 152 2.22 0.85 -11.46
CA GLY A 152 1.01 0.08 -11.62
C GLY A 152 0.06 0.57 -12.68
N GLN A 153 -1.12 -0.01 -12.61
CA GLN A 153 -2.21 0.13 -13.55
C GLN A 153 -3.51 0.30 -12.77
N ILE A 154 -4.31 1.27 -13.18
CA ILE A 154 -5.66 1.51 -12.65
C ILE A 154 -6.68 1.14 -13.71
N THR A 155 -7.69 0.39 -13.26
CA THR A 155 -8.89 0.08 -14.03
C THR A 155 -10.08 0.70 -13.30
N VAL A 156 -10.92 1.41 -14.04
CA VAL A 156 -12.12 2.06 -13.51
C VAL A 156 -13.31 1.42 -14.20
N ASN A 157 -14.24 0.88 -13.42
CA ASN A 157 -15.43 0.26 -13.97
C ASN A 157 -16.27 1.31 -14.72
N GLY A 158 -16.58 1.03 -15.99
CA GLY A 158 -17.15 2.01 -16.94
C GLY A 158 -16.15 2.60 -17.93
N PHE A 159 -14.85 2.34 -17.76
CA PHE A 159 -13.81 2.71 -18.72
C PHE A 159 -13.03 1.47 -19.20
N PRO A 160 -13.03 1.17 -20.51
CA PRO A 160 -12.36 -0.02 -21.03
C PRO A 160 -10.84 0.10 -21.04
N LYS A 161 -10.30 1.31 -20.85
CA LYS A 161 -8.86 1.58 -20.96
C LYS A 161 -8.19 1.45 -19.59
N LEU A 162 -7.20 0.59 -19.54
CA LEU A 162 -6.30 0.45 -18.42
C LEU A 162 -5.25 1.57 -18.47
N VAL A 163 -5.10 2.31 -17.38
CA VAL A 163 -4.22 3.49 -17.32
C VAL A 163 -3.02 3.20 -16.43
N LYS A 164 -1.81 3.40 -16.97
CA LYS A 164 -0.58 3.26 -16.19
C LYS A 164 -0.41 4.44 -15.23
N PHE A 165 0.07 4.17 -14.02
CA PHE A 165 0.40 5.21 -13.05
C PHE A 165 1.68 4.88 -12.28
N THR A 166 2.30 5.92 -11.73
CA THR A 166 3.39 5.84 -10.76
C THR A 166 2.90 6.46 -9.45
N ALA A 167 3.13 5.78 -8.34
CA ALA A 167 2.81 6.22 -7.00
C ALA A 167 4.11 6.50 -6.25
N ILE A 168 4.33 7.78 -5.91
CA ILE A 168 5.56 8.27 -5.28
C ILE A 168 5.30 8.45 -3.79
N SER A 169 6.14 7.87 -2.93
CA SER A 169 5.99 7.99 -1.47
C SER A 169 6.24 9.42 -1.00
N LEU A 170 5.24 10.02 -0.33
CA LEU A 170 5.34 11.38 0.22
C LEU A 170 6.29 11.43 1.43
N GLN A 171 6.39 10.34 2.21
CA GLN A 171 7.32 10.28 3.35
C GLN A 171 8.79 10.29 2.92
N ALA A 172 9.11 9.68 1.77
CA ALA A 172 10.46 9.73 1.20
C ALA A 172 10.80 11.14 0.69
N GLN A 173 9.82 11.86 0.16
CA GLN A 173 9.98 13.21 -0.35
C GLN A 173 10.25 14.22 0.78
N GLU A 174 9.52 14.14 1.91
CA GLU A 174 9.80 14.98 3.10
C GLU A 174 11.18 14.69 3.73
N LYS A 175 11.64 13.44 3.66
CA LYS A 175 12.96 13.06 4.20
C LYS A 175 14.10 13.58 3.32
N SER A 176 13.93 13.57 2.01
CA SER A 176 14.92 14.08 1.05
C SER A 176 15.01 15.62 1.09
N GLU A 177 13.88 16.31 1.27
CA GLU A 177 13.84 17.77 1.41
C GLU A 177 14.50 18.25 2.72
N LYS A 178 14.35 17.51 3.82
CA LYS A 178 15.03 17.81 5.09
C LYS A 178 16.54 17.52 5.09
N GLN A 179 17.03 16.63 4.23
CA GLN A 179 18.47 16.35 4.12
C GLN A 179 19.24 17.38 3.29
N ASN A 180 18.56 18.19 2.48
CA ASN A 180 19.18 19.23 1.65
C ASN A 180 19.27 20.62 2.34
N ILE A 181 18.90 20.70 3.62
CA ILE A 181 18.89 21.97 4.40
C ILE A 181 19.97 21.94 5.51
N ASN A 182 20.90 20.97 5.52
CA ASN A 182 21.97 20.89 6.51
C ASN A 182 23.36 20.94 5.89
#